data_AF-A0A812PWK6-F1
#
_entry.id   AF-A0A812PWK6-F1
#
_cell.length_a   1.000
_cell.length_b   1.000
_cell.length_c   1.000
_cell.angle_alpha   90.00
_cell.angle_beta   90.00
_cell.angle_gamma   90.00
#
_symmetry.space_group_name_H-M   'P 1'
#
loop_
_entity.id
_entity.type
_entity.pdbx_description
1 polymer ?
#
loop_
_entity_poly.entity_id
_entity_poly.type
_entity_poly.pdbx_seq_one_letter_code
_entity_poly.pdbx_strand_id
1 'polypeptide(L)'
;MLDTLDIAAHVVEMEAAGKKKLPNEKLEKVMGRGSPHAEKSLCTVELDQDLKQVVDNISGNHRRALVLEDGKPLSIITHSTIIAFMNSKLSELE
;
A
#
# COMPACT_ATOMS: atom_id res chain seq x y z
N MET A 1 -13.84 31.83 -27.04
CA MET A 1 -14.14 31.60 -25.62
C MET A 1 -14.75 30.21 -25.57
N LEU A 2 -14.14 29.25 -24.87
CA LEU A 2 -14.81 27.98 -24.61
C LEU A 2 -15.95 28.26 -23.63
N ASP A 3 -17.16 27.84 -23.99
CA ASP A 3 -18.33 28.00 -23.14
C ASP A 3 -18.15 27.16 -21.88
N THR A 4 -18.52 27.72 -20.72
CA THR A 4 -18.40 27.09 -19.40
C THR A 4 -19.11 25.74 -19.30
N LEU A 5 -20.07 25.48 -20.19
CA LEU A 5 -20.75 24.19 -20.37
C LEU A 5 -19.84 23.08 -20.94
N ASP A 6 -18.93 23.41 -21.86
CA ASP A 6 -17.98 22.44 -22.42
C ASP A 6 -16.96 21.97 -21.38
N ILE A 7 -16.55 22.88 -20.47
CA ILE A 7 -15.62 22.57 -19.39
C ILE A 7 -16.26 21.63 -18.37
N ALA A 8 -17.52 21.88 -17.99
CA ALA A 8 -18.24 21.05 -17.04
C ALA A 8 -18.48 19.62 -17.58
N ALA A 9 -18.83 19.49 -18.86
CA ALA A 9 -18.99 18.18 -19.50
C ALA A 9 -17.65 17.41 -19.53
N HIS A 10 -16.54 18.11 -19.85
CA HIS A 10 -15.21 17.50 -19.88
C HIS A 10 -14.76 17.02 -18.50
N VAL A 11 -15.03 17.77 -17.44
CA VAL A 11 -14.70 17.37 -16.06
C VAL A 11 -15.49 16.13 -15.64
N VAL A 12 -16.78 16.05 -15.97
CA VAL A 12 -17.61 14.87 -15.67
C VAL A 12 -17.12 13.62 -16.42
N GLU A 13 -16.71 13.77 -17.68
CA GLU A 13 -16.11 12.68 -18.46
C GLU A 13 -14.76 12.22 -17.88
N MET A 14 -13.92 13.15 -17.42
CA MET A 14 -12.65 12.83 -16.77
C MET A 14 -12.85 12.15 -15.41
N GLU A 15 -13.82 12.58 -14.60
CA GLU A 15 -14.16 11.90 -13.35
C GLU A 15 -14.69 10.47 -13.58
N ALA A 16 -15.51 10.28 -14.62
CA ALA A 16 -15.99 8.96 -15.01
C ALA A 16 -14.87 8.07 -15.56
N ALA A 17 -13.91 8.63 -16.29
CA ALA A 17 -12.73 7.94 -16.78
C ALA A 17 -11.77 7.55 -15.63
N GLY A 18 -11.58 8.42 -14.65
CA GLY A 18 -10.77 8.16 -13.45
C GLY A 18 -11.38 7.09 -12.51
N LYS A 19 -12.69 6.83 -12.63
CA LYS A 19 -13.41 5.79 -11.89
C LYS A 19 -13.44 4.42 -12.58
N LYS A 20 -12.87 4.27 -13.78
CA LYS A 20 -12.77 2.95 -14.44
C LYS A 20 -11.78 2.07 -13.68
N LYS A 21 -12.29 1.06 -12.97
CA LYS A 21 -11.48 -0.03 -12.43
C LYS A 21 -10.64 -0.62 -13.56
N LEU A 22 -9.32 -0.67 -13.35
CA LEU A 22 -8.45 -1.42 -14.23
C LEU A 22 -8.95 -2.86 -14.31
N PRO A 23 -9.04 -3.47 -15.50
CA PRO A 23 -9.29 -4.89 -15.63
C PRO A 23 -8.31 -5.66 -14.74
N ASN A 24 -8.78 -6.67 -14.01
CA ASN A 24 -7.98 -7.40 -13.01
C ASN A 24 -6.62 -7.84 -13.56
N GLU A 25 -6.56 -8.34 -14.80
CA GLU A 25 -5.31 -8.77 -15.43
C GLU A 25 -4.29 -7.62 -15.63
N LYS A 26 -4.77 -6.42 -15.97
CA LYS A 26 -3.92 -5.23 -16.08
C LYS A 26 -3.49 -4.75 -14.70
N LEU A 27 -4.38 -4.81 -13.72
CA LEU A 27 -4.07 -4.48 -12.33
C LEU A 27 -3.02 -5.46 -11.77
N GLU A 28 -3.12 -6.76 -12.01
CA GLU A 28 -2.13 -7.74 -11.55
C GLU A 28 -0.74 -7.51 -12.13
N LYS A 29 -0.66 -7.13 -13.41
CA LYS A 29 0.60 -6.74 -14.07
C LYS A 29 1.18 -5.45 -13.46
N VAL A 30 0.35 -4.42 -13.25
CA VAL A 30 0.78 -3.14 -12.63
C VAL A 30 1.17 -3.32 -11.17
N MET A 31 0.44 -4.16 -10.43
CA MET A 31 0.71 -4.49 -9.04
C MET A 31 1.88 -5.48 -8.88
N GLY A 32 2.52 -5.86 -10.00
CA GLY A 32 3.72 -6.67 -10.03
C GLY A 32 3.51 -8.13 -9.66
N ARG A 33 2.26 -8.63 -9.57
CA ARG A 33 1.97 -10.05 -9.23
C ARG A 33 2.49 -11.04 -10.28
N GLY A 34 2.72 -10.58 -11.51
CA GLY A 34 3.39 -11.37 -12.55
C GLY A 34 4.92 -11.24 -12.57
N SER A 35 5.52 -10.47 -11.66
CA SER A 35 6.97 -10.32 -11.60
C SER A 35 7.60 -11.51 -10.86
N PRO A 36 8.65 -12.14 -11.39
CA PRO A 36 9.26 -13.35 -10.80
C PRO A 36 9.83 -13.16 -9.39
N HIS A 37 9.79 -11.96 -8.81
CA HIS A 37 10.29 -11.63 -7.47
C HIS A 37 9.21 -11.01 -6.57
N ALA A 38 7.94 -11.00 -7.00
CA ALA A 38 6.84 -10.41 -6.25
C ALA A 38 6.63 -11.09 -4.88
N GLU A 39 6.76 -12.41 -4.84
CA GLU A 39 6.66 -13.22 -3.63
C GLU A 39 7.78 -12.92 -2.63
N LYS A 40 8.97 -12.56 -3.12
CA LYS A 40 10.09 -12.14 -2.26
C LYS A 40 9.87 -10.76 -1.63
N SER A 41 8.91 -9.96 -2.12
CA SER A 41 8.69 -8.59 -1.63
C SER A 41 7.83 -8.49 -0.37
N LEU A 42 7.12 -9.57 -0.01
CA LEU A 42 6.13 -9.60 1.08
C LEU A 42 6.46 -10.73 2.05
N CYS A 43 6.59 -10.42 3.33
CA CYS A 43 6.53 -11.41 4.41
C CYS A 43 5.18 -11.36 5.13
N THR A 44 4.91 -12.37 5.94
CA THR A 44 3.73 -12.43 6.81
C THR A 44 4.20 -12.37 8.26
N VAL A 45 3.51 -11.59 9.09
CA VAL A 45 3.76 -11.47 10.52
C VAL A 45 2.43 -11.55 11.27
N GLU A 46 2.41 -12.11 12.46
CA GLU A 46 1.23 -12.08 13.34
C GLU A 46 1.20 -10.78 14.14
N LEU A 47 0.01 -10.32 14.53
CA LEU A 47 -0.20 -9.05 15.23
C LEU A 47 0.52 -8.98 16.59
N ASP A 48 0.69 -10.13 17.25
CA ASP A 48 1.35 -10.27 18.54
C ASP A 48 2.89 -10.37 18.43
N GLN A 49 3.43 -10.32 17.21
CA GLN A 49 4.86 -10.43 16.98
C GLN A 49 5.61 -9.13 17.36
N ASP A 50 6.79 -9.28 17.96
CA ASP A 50 7.63 -8.15 18.38
C ASP A 50 7.99 -7.22 17.22
N LEU A 51 7.86 -5.91 17.44
CA LEU A 51 8.19 -4.88 16.44
C LEU A 51 9.61 -5.02 15.89
N LYS A 52 10.59 -5.43 16.72
CA LYS A 52 11.97 -5.66 16.25
C LYS A 52 12.02 -6.77 15.18
N GLN A 53 11.32 -7.88 15.40
CA GLN A 53 11.29 -8.99 14.44
C GLN A 53 10.61 -8.56 13.13
N VAL A 54 9.54 -7.78 13.25
CA VAL A 54 8.85 -7.17 12.11
C VAL A 54 9.80 -6.27 11.30
N VAL A 55 10.58 -5.44 11.99
CA VAL A 55 11.60 -4.57 11.36
C VAL A 55 12.69 -5.39 10.68
N ASP A 56 13.24 -6.41 11.34
CA ASP A 56 14.29 -7.26 10.78
C ASP A 56 13.80 -7.97 9.50
N ASN A 57 12.55 -8.45 9.49
CA ASN A 57 11.93 -9.07 8.32
C ASN A 57 11.77 -8.09 7.14
N ILE A 58 11.35 -6.85 7.41
CA ILE A 58 11.12 -5.81 6.39
C ILE A 58 12.41 -5.10 5.94
N SER A 59 13.46 -5.10 6.76
CA SER A 59 14.73 -4.44 6.43
C SER A 59 15.69 -5.36 5.65
N GLY A 60 15.42 -6.67 5.65
CA GLY A 60 16.18 -7.66 4.88
C GLY A 60 15.69 -7.81 3.44
N ASN A 61 15.14 -8.98 3.12
CA ASN A 61 14.78 -9.37 1.75
C ASN A 61 13.38 -8.91 1.32
N HIS A 62 12.54 -8.49 2.26
CA HIS A 62 11.16 -8.08 2.01
C HIS A 62 11.05 -6.55 2.04
N ARG A 63 10.03 -5.97 1.40
CA ARG A 63 9.80 -4.50 1.42
C ARG A 63 8.59 -4.10 2.24
N ARG A 64 7.77 -5.08 2.61
CA ARG A 64 6.50 -4.93 3.32
C ARG A 64 6.15 -6.23 4.03
N ALA A 65 5.36 -6.13 5.08
CA ALA A 65 4.76 -7.29 5.75
C ALA A 65 3.23 -7.21 5.70
N LEU A 66 2.58 -8.36 5.51
CA LEU A 66 1.16 -8.55 5.76
C LEU A 66 1.00 -8.93 7.22
N VAL A 67 0.29 -8.11 7.99
CA VAL A 67 -0.06 -8.40 9.38
C VAL A 67 -1.31 -9.27 9.39
N LEU A 68 -1.25 -10.37 10.13
CA LEU A 68 -2.37 -11.24 10.40
C LEU A 68 -2.87 -11.07 11.84
N GLU A 69 -4.17 -11.21 12.04
CA GLU A 69 -4.81 -11.34 13.34
C GLU A 69 -5.63 -12.64 13.31
N ASP A 70 -5.30 -13.60 14.17
CA ASP A 70 -5.88 -14.95 14.17
C ASP A 70 -5.83 -15.62 12.78
N GLY A 71 -4.69 -15.46 12.08
CA GLY A 71 -4.49 -16.00 10.73
C GLY A 71 -5.25 -15.26 9.62
N LYS A 72 -5.95 -14.15 9.92
CA LYS A 72 -6.69 -13.35 8.94
C LYS A 72 -5.95 -12.07 8.57
N PRO A 73 -5.91 -11.68 7.29
CA PRO A 73 -5.30 -10.41 6.85
C PRO A 73 -5.92 -9.20 7.57
N LEU A 74 -5.09 -8.46 8.32
CA LEU A 74 -5.50 -7.24 9.01
C LEU A 74 -5.00 -5.99 8.28
N SER A 75 -3.69 -5.91 8.00
CA SER A 75 -3.09 -4.71 7.39
C SER A 75 -1.79 -5.01 6.66
N ILE A 76 -1.28 -4.04 5.89
CA ILE A 76 0.06 -4.09 5.31
C ILE A 76 0.90 -2.99 5.95
N ILE A 77 2.07 -3.36 6.44
CA ILE A 77 3.05 -2.44 7.00
C ILE A 77 4.29 -2.37 6.11
N THR A 78 4.87 -1.19 6.05
CA THR A 78 6.06 -0.90 5.24
C THR A 78 7.13 -0.24 6.11
N HIS A 79 8.37 -0.20 5.61
CA HIS A 79 9.47 0.45 6.33
C HIS A 79 9.17 1.93 6.63
N SER A 80 8.52 2.66 5.72
CA SER A 80 8.14 4.06 5.95
C SER A 80 7.07 4.21 7.03
N THR A 81 6.11 3.29 7.10
CA THR A 81 5.09 3.26 8.17
C THR A 81 5.74 3.10 9.55
N ILE A 82 6.74 2.22 9.64
CA ILE A 82 7.49 2.00 10.88
C ILE A 82 8.27 3.26 11.29
N ILE A 83 8.98 3.90 10.35
CA ILE A 83 9.70 5.15 10.62
C ILE A 83 8.74 6.23 11.11
N ALA A 84 7.58 6.39 10.47
CA ALA A 84 6.57 7.36 10.87
C ALA A 84 6.07 7.10 12.30
N PHE A 85 5.83 5.85 12.66
CA PHE A 85 5.44 5.45 14.02
C PHE A 85 6.53 5.73 15.06
N MET A 86 7.80 5.40 14.75
CA MET A 86 8.90 5.71 15.67
C MET A 86 9.04 7.21 15.90
N ASN A 87 8.90 8.02 14.84
CA ASN A 87 8.95 9.48 14.95
C ASN A 87 7.76 10.04 15.76
N SER A 88 6.55 9.49 15.60
CA SER A 88 5.41 9.94 16.40
C SER A 88 5.58 9.62 17.89
N LYS A 89 6.29 8.55 18.23
CA LYS A 89 6.62 8.20 19.61
C LYS A 89 7.73 9.05 20.20
N LEU A 90 8.69 9.49 19.38
CA LEU A 90 9.68 10.47 19.81
C LEU A 90 9.05 11.83 20.14
N SER A 91 8.06 12.27 19.35
CA SER A 91 7.34 13.53 19.64
C SER A 91 6.44 13.48 20.89
N GLU A 92 6.16 12.29 21.44
CA GLU A 92 5.43 12.14 22.70
C GLU A 92 6.35 12.29 23.94
N LEU A 93 7.67 12.41 23.74
CA LEU A 93 8.67 12.59 24.80
C LEU A 93 9.09 14.06 25.01
N GLU A 94 8.63 14.99 24.15
CA GLU A 94 8.83 16.45 24.25
C GLU A 94 7.67 17.13 24.98
#